data_AF-A0A7S0LYP6-F1
#
_entry.id   AF-A0A7S0LYP6-F1
#
_cell.length_a   1.000
_cell.length_b   1.000
_cell.length_c   1.000
_cell.angle_alpha   90.00
_cell.angle_beta   90.00
_cell.angle_gamma   90.00
#
_symmetry.space_group_name_H-M   'P 1'
#
loop_
_entity.id
_entity.type
_entity.pdbx_description
1 polymer ?
#
loop_
_entity_poly.entity_id
_entity_poly.type
_entity_poly.pdbx_seq_one_letter_code
_entity_poly.pdbx_strand_id
1 'polypeptide(L)'
;MQIGIFITAVILALSVCEIHVFTEESLESMVDDFMKRSDKVAQQHWARGEFAQAAEIYDAMVQHQPRHADSHFNVGLARYAMGDLDGSVRAIEEALRLPSGRANHGAYHHQIGAGLTK
;
A
#
# COMPACT_ATOMS: atom_id res chain seq x y z
N MET A 1 -1.27 49.53 18.26
CA MET A 1 -2.43 48.76 17.76
C MET A 1 -2.05 47.59 16.84
N GLN A 2 -0.86 47.54 16.22
CA GLN A 2 -0.43 46.42 15.35
C GLN A 2 -0.09 45.11 16.08
N ILE A 3 0.47 45.16 17.30
CA ILE A 3 1.00 43.97 18.00
C ILE A 3 -0.07 42.92 18.32
N GLY A 4 -1.29 43.34 18.66
CA GLY A 4 -2.39 42.41 18.99
C GLY A 4 -2.84 41.55 17.80
N ILE A 5 -2.81 42.11 16.58
CA ILE A 5 -3.24 41.42 15.36
C ILE A 5 -2.24 40.30 15.00
N PHE A 6 -0.94 40.52 15.20
CA PHE A 6 0.09 39.51 14.95
C PHE A 6 -0.02 38.32 15.91
N ILE A 7 -0.30 38.57 17.19
CA ILE A 7 -0.41 37.49 18.20
C ILE A 7 -1.63 36.60 17.90
N THR A 8 -2.79 37.20 17.57
CA THR A 8 -3.99 36.43 17.23
C THR A 8 -3.81 35.62 15.95
N ALA A 9 -3.14 36.16 14.93
CA ALA A 9 -2.87 35.44 13.68
C ALA A 9 -1.95 34.23 13.88
N VAL A 10 -0.93 34.35 14.74
CA VAL A 10 -0.02 33.24 15.07
C VAL A 10 -0.73 32.14 15.85
N ILE A 11 -1.59 32.48 16.81
CA ILE A 11 -2.37 31.49 17.57
C ILE A 11 -3.32 30.72 16.64
N LEU A 12 -4.03 31.41 15.74
CA LEU A 12 -4.92 30.78 14.76
C LEU A 12 -4.15 29.83 13.82
N ALA A 13 -2.97 30.24 13.35
CA ALA A 13 -2.13 29.40 12.51
C ALA A 13 -1.64 28.15 13.25
N LEU A 14 -1.27 28.26 14.53
CA LEU A 14 -0.84 27.12 15.35
C LEU A 14 -2.01 26.15 15.63
N SER A 15 -3.20 26.67 15.97
CA SER A 15 -4.39 25.82 16.19
C SER A 15 -4.84 25.10 14.91
N VAL A 16 -4.75 25.75 13.74
CA VAL A 16 -5.02 25.09 12.46
C VAL A 16 -3.98 24.03 12.13
N CYS A 17 -2.70 24.27 12.47
CA CYS A 17 -1.62 23.30 12.28
C CYS A 17 -1.79 22.06 13.17
N GLU A 18 -2.13 22.24 14.45
CA GLU A 18 -2.45 21.12 15.37
C GLU A 18 -3.64 20.29 14.88
N ILE A 19 -4.69 20.94 14.35
CA ILE A 19 -5.84 20.23 13.78
C ILE A 19 -5.42 19.43 12.52
N HIS A 20 -4.63 20.00 11.62
CA HIS A 20 -4.15 19.27 10.43
C HIS A 20 -3.25 18.08 10.78
N VAL A 21 -2.30 18.26 11.71
CA VAL A 21 -1.40 17.19 12.17
C VAL A 21 -2.20 16.08 12.86
N PHE A 22 -3.19 16.42 13.69
CA PHE A 22 -4.07 15.43 14.33
C PHE A 22 -4.90 14.64 13.31
N THR A 23 -5.36 15.29 12.23
CA THR A 23 -6.10 14.59 11.17
C THR A 23 -5.20 13.68 10.33
N GLU A 24 -3.95 14.07 10.07
CA GLU A 24 -3.00 13.23 9.33
C GLU A 24 -2.61 11.98 10.13
N GLU A 25 -2.28 12.13 11.42
CA GLU A 25 -1.92 11.00 12.30
C GLU A 25 -3.09 10.01 12.47
N SER A 26 -4.31 10.53 12.64
CA SER A 26 -5.52 9.70 12.69
C SER A 26 -5.81 8.99 11.37
N LEU A 27 -5.50 9.61 10.23
CA LEU A 27 -5.73 9.03 8.90
C LEU A 27 -4.70 7.94 8.59
N GLU A 28 -3.42 8.18 8.91
CA GLU A 28 -2.35 7.19 8.78
C GLU A 28 -2.64 5.94 9.62
N SER A 29 -3.06 6.11 10.87
CA SER A 29 -3.45 5.00 11.73
C SER A 29 -4.62 4.19 11.15
N MET A 30 -5.63 4.87 10.60
CA MET A 30 -6.79 4.19 10.00
C MET A 30 -6.40 3.42 8.73
N VAL A 31 -5.50 3.99 7.91
CA VAL A 31 -4.99 3.33 6.72
C VAL A 31 -4.13 2.12 7.09
N ASP A 32 -3.26 2.21 8.09
CA ASP A 32 -2.47 1.06 8.57
C ASP A 32 -3.36 -0.09 9.10
N ASP A 33 -4.39 0.27 9.87
CA ASP A 33 -5.42 -0.68 10.32
C ASP A 33 -6.14 -1.34 9.16
N PHE A 34 -6.53 -0.56 8.15
CA PHE A 34 -7.14 -1.07 6.92
C PHE A 34 -6.20 -2.04 6.22
N MET A 35 -4.93 -1.67 6.01
CA MET A 35 -3.95 -2.52 5.33
C MET A 35 -3.77 -3.86 6.05
N LYS A 36 -3.63 -3.85 7.38
CA LYS A 36 -3.49 -5.06 8.18
C LYS A 36 -4.71 -5.98 8.09
N ARG A 37 -5.92 -5.41 8.15
CA ARG A 37 -7.16 -6.19 8.07
C ARG A 37 -7.34 -6.75 6.67
N SER A 38 -7.16 -5.94 5.63
CA SER A 38 -7.27 -6.34 4.24
C SER A 38 -6.26 -7.42 3.88
N ASP A 39 -5.00 -7.29 4.30
CA ASP A 39 -3.96 -8.30 4.10
C ASP A 39 -4.38 -9.66 4.70
N LYS A 40 -4.90 -9.65 5.93
CA LYS A 40 -5.39 -10.87 6.58
C LYS A 40 -6.53 -11.53 5.79
N VAL A 41 -7.46 -10.75 5.25
CA VAL A 41 -8.57 -11.29 4.43
C VAL A 41 -8.05 -11.80 3.09
N ALA A 42 -7.14 -11.09 2.43
CA ALA A 42 -6.53 -11.51 1.17
C ALA A 42 -5.77 -12.84 1.33
N GLN A 43 -5.01 -13.00 2.42
CA GLN A 43 -4.32 -14.25 2.73
C GLN A 43 -5.30 -15.42 2.97
N GLN A 44 -6.48 -15.16 3.55
CA GLN A 44 -7.50 -16.20 3.73
C GLN A 44 -8.07 -16.67 2.39
N HIS A 45 -8.36 -15.75 1.47
CA HIS A 45 -8.77 -16.09 0.10
C HIS A 45 -7.66 -16.85 -0.63
N TRP A 46 -6.41 -16.38 -0.51
CA TRP A 46 -5.24 -17.05 -1.07
C TRP A 46 -5.13 -18.51 -0.60
N ALA A 47 -5.27 -18.76 0.71
CA ALA A 47 -5.19 -20.09 1.29
C ALA A 47 -6.32 -21.03 0.80
N ARG A 48 -7.43 -20.48 0.33
CA ARG A 48 -8.56 -21.22 -0.28
C ARG A 48 -8.41 -21.42 -1.78
N GLY A 49 -7.37 -20.85 -2.41
CA GLY A 49 -7.20 -20.84 -3.87
C GLY A 49 -8.09 -19.83 -4.58
N GLU A 50 -8.75 -18.93 -3.84
CA GLU A 50 -9.62 -17.87 -4.34
C GLU A 50 -8.77 -16.67 -4.79
N PHE A 51 -7.89 -16.89 -5.79
CA PHE A 51 -6.87 -15.92 -6.20
C PHE A 51 -7.45 -14.65 -6.81
N ALA A 52 -8.60 -14.72 -7.48
CA ALA A 52 -9.29 -13.55 -8.02
C ALA A 52 -9.74 -12.60 -6.91
N GLN A 53 -10.36 -13.14 -5.85
CA GLN A 53 -10.77 -12.36 -4.69
C GLN A 53 -9.57 -11.79 -3.92
N ALA A 54 -8.49 -12.55 -3.80
CA ALA A 54 -7.24 -12.05 -3.23
C ALA A 54 -6.66 -10.88 -4.06
N ALA A 55 -6.66 -10.99 -5.39
CA ALA A 55 -6.20 -9.93 -6.29
C ALA A 55 -7.02 -8.65 -6.12
N GLU A 56 -8.35 -8.74 -6.04
CA GLU A 56 -9.23 -7.58 -5.82
C GLU A 56 -8.92 -6.85 -4.51
N ILE A 57 -8.66 -7.59 -3.42
CA ILE A 57 -8.31 -7.00 -2.13
C ILE A 57 -6.94 -6.33 -2.20
N TYR A 58 -5.95 -6.96 -2.84
CA TYR A 58 -4.63 -6.34 -2.99
C TYR A 58 -4.67 -5.12 -3.93
N ASP A 59 -5.50 -5.13 -4.97
CA ASP A 59 -5.72 -3.96 -5.84
C ASP A 59 -6.35 -2.81 -5.03
N ALA A 60 -7.28 -3.09 -4.11
CA ALA A 60 -7.80 -2.07 -3.20
C ALA A 60 -6.72 -1.52 -2.25
N MET A 61 -5.83 -2.37 -1.74
CA MET A 61 -4.67 -1.94 -0.93
C MET A 61 -3.73 -1.03 -1.73
N VAL A 62 -3.50 -1.31 -3.01
CA VAL A 62 -2.73 -0.43 -3.91
C VAL A 62 -3.44 0.91 -4.11
N GLN A 63 -4.77 0.95 -4.20
CA GLN A 63 -5.50 2.22 -4.34
C GLN A 63 -5.33 3.12 -3.11
N HIS A 64 -5.31 2.54 -1.91
CA HIS A 64 -5.11 3.29 -0.67
C HIS A 64 -3.65 3.67 -0.43
N GLN A 65 -2.71 2.79 -0.78
CA GLN A 65 -1.29 3.08 -0.73
C GLN A 65 -0.59 2.76 -2.06
N PRO A 66 -0.64 3.68 -3.04
CA PRO A 66 -0.06 3.45 -4.37
C PRO A 66 1.45 3.23 -4.37
N ARG A 67 2.13 3.62 -3.28
CA ARG A 67 3.57 3.47 -3.08
C ARG A 67 3.94 2.30 -2.14
N HIS A 68 2.99 1.40 -1.87
CA HIS A 68 3.23 0.21 -1.05
C HIS A 68 3.70 -0.95 -1.92
N ALA A 69 5.02 -1.18 -1.95
CA ALA A 69 5.65 -2.20 -2.80
C ALA A 69 5.09 -3.61 -2.57
N ASP A 70 4.85 -3.99 -1.31
CA ASP A 70 4.34 -5.32 -0.98
C ASP A 70 2.92 -5.56 -1.52
N SER A 71 2.08 -4.52 -1.60
CA SER A 71 0.74 -4.64 -2.20
C SER A 71 0.83 -4.88 -3.70
N HIS A 72 1.67 -4.14 -4.41
CA HIS A 72 1.91 -4.36 -5.85
C HIS A 72 2.46 -5.77 -6.12
N PHE A 73 3.37 -6.25 -5.28
CA PHE A 73 3.89 -7.60 -5.40
C PHE A 73 2.81 -8.66 -5.17
N ASN A 74 1.96 -8.49 -4.16
CA ASN A 74 0.89 -9.43 -3.86
C ASN A 74 -0.20 -9.46 -4.96
N VAL A 75 -0.50 -8.33 -5.61
CA VAL A 75 -1.30 -8.30 -6.84
C VAL A 75 -0.63 -9.14 -7.93
N GLY A 76 0.67 -8.95 -8.13
CA GLY A 76 1.44 -9.70 -9.11
C GLY A 76 1.43 -11.22 -8.89
N LEU A 77 1.61 -11.64 -7.64
CA LEU A 77 1.49 -13.04 -7.22
C LEU A 77 0.09 -13.60 -7.48
N ALA A 78 -0.96 -12.85 -7.13
CA ALA A 78 -2.35 -13.29 -7.31
C ALA A 78 -2.69 -13.45 -8.79
N ARG A 79 -2.29 -12.50 -9.63
CA ARG A 79 -2.45 -12.58 -11.09
C ARG A 79 -1.67 -13.73 -11.70
N TYR A 80 -0.45 -13.99 -11.23
CA TYR A 80 0.32 -15.16 -11.64
C TYR A 80 -0.42 -16.47 -11.30
N ALA A 81 -0.96 -16.58 -10.09
CA ALA A 81 -1.74 -17.76 -9.67
C ALA A 81 -3.04 -17.94 -10.47
N MET A 82 -3.59 -16.86 -11.03
CA MET A 82 -4.72 -16.88 -11.96
C MET A 82 -4.32 -17.20 -13.42
N GLY A 83 -3.02 -17.24 -13.74
CA GLY A 83 -2.51 -17.39 -15.10
C GLY A 83 -2.43 -16.09 -15.91
N ASP A 84 -2.73 -14.93 -15.31
CA ASP A 84 -2.52 -13.62 -15.92
C ASP A 84 -1.05 -13.20 -15.78
N LEU A 85 -0.21 -13.78 -16.65
CA LEU A 85 1.24 -13.55 -16.64
C LEU A 85 1.58 -12.10 -17.01
N ASP A 86 0.88 -11.51 -17.96
CA ASP A 86 1.11 -10.12 -18.39
C ASP A 86 0.74 -9.11 -17.30
N GLY A 87 -0.39 -9.34 -16.61
CA GLY A 87 -0.79 -8.54 -15.46
C GLY A 87 0.11 -8.74 -14.25
N SER A 88 0.66 -9.95 -14.07
CA SER A 88 1.64 -10.26 -13.03
C SER A 88 2.94 -9.48 -13.22
N VAL A 89 3.55 -9.59 -14.41
CA VAL A 89 4.83 -8.93 -14.72
C VAL A 89 4.74 -7.44 -14.47
N ARG A 90 3.69 -6.77 -14.97
CA ARG A 90 3.50 -5.33 -14.77
C ARG A 90 3.39 -4.92 -13.30
N ALA A 91 2.62 -5.67 -12.51
CA ALA A 91 2.43 -5.35 -11.08
C ALA A 91 3.75 -5.51 -10.29
N ILE A 92 4.52 -6.54 -10.64
CA ILE A 92 5.82 -6.81 -10.04
C ILE A 92 6.87 -5.77 -10.46
N GLU A 93 6.87 -5.33 -11.72
CA GLU A 93 7.73 -4.25 -12.19
C GLU A 93 7.48 -2.95 -11.40
N GLU A 94 6.22 -2.62 -11.14
CA GLU A 94 5.90 -1.45 -10.30
C GLU A 94 6.33 -1.65 -8.84
N ALA A 95 6.18 -2.86 -8.28
CA ALA A 95 6.68 -3.17 -6.94
C ALA A 95 8.20 -2.93 -6.83
N LEU A 96 8.96 -3.34 -7.85
CA LEU A 96 10.42 -3.16 -7.93
C LEU A 96 10.83 -1.70 -8.12
N ARG A 97 9.99 -0.89 -8.77
CA ARG A 97 10.25 0.54 -9.00
C ARG A 97 10.08 1.38 -7.74
N LEU A 98 9.42 0.86 -6.71
CA LEU A 98 9.11 1.59 -5.48
C LEU A 98 10.24 1.50 -4.43
N PRO A 99 10.66 2.63 -3.82
CA PRO A 99 11.82 2.70 -2.92
C PRO A 99 11.59 2.07 -1.53
N SER A 100 10.34 1.81 -1.14
CA SER A 100 9.92 1.33 0.18
C SER A 100 9.76 -0.19 0.28
N GLY A 101 10.11 -0.95 -0.76
CA GLY A 101 10.18 -2.41 -0.68
C GLY A 101 11.23 -2.83 0.34
N ARG A 102 10.81 -3.15 1.57
CA ARG A 102 11.65 -3.86 2.56
C ARG A 102 12.17 -5.20 2.00
N ALA A 103 11.58 -5.70 0.93
CA ALA A 103 12.06 -6.80 0.12
C ALA A 103 13.11 -6.30 -0.88
N ASN A 104 14.38 -6.49 -0.51
CA ASN A 104 15.51 -6.53 -1.41
C ASN A 104 15.12 -7.20 -2.75
N HIS A 105 15.46 -6.55 -3.87
CA HIS A 105 15.25 -7.02 -5.24
C HIS A 105 15.43 -8.54 -5.44
N GLY A 106 16.31 -9.20 -4.67
CA GLY A 106 16.54 -10.64 -4.71
C GLY A 106 15.39 -11.56 -4.27
N ALA A 107 14.53 -11.16 -3.32
CA ALA A 107 13.40 -12.00 -2.88
C ALA A 107 12.33 -12.11 -3.98
N TYR A 108 12.08 -11.00 -4.67
CA TYR A 108 11.13 -10.95 -5.79
C TYR A 108 11.66 -11.75 -6.99
N HIS A 109 12.91 -11.55 -7.42
CA HIS A 109 13.49 -12.31 -8.52
C HIS A 109 13.51 -13.83 -8.29
N HIS A 110 13.71 -14.29 -7.04
CA HIS A 110 13.69 -15.71 -6.72
C HIS A 110 12.27 -16.31 -6.87
N GLN A 111 11.23 -15.64 -6.37
CA GLN A 111 9.86 -16.16 -6.49
C GLN A 111 9.31 -16.07 -7.91
N ILE A 112 9.66 -15.02 -8.67
CA ILE A 112 9.29 -14.89 -10.08
C ILE A 112 10.04 -15.91 -10.94
N GLY A 113 11.34 -16.10 -10.70
CA GLY A 113 12.13 -17.10 -11.40
C GLY A 113 11.59 -18.52 -11.16
N ALA A 114 11.04 -18.79 -9.98
CA ALA A 114 10.37 -20.07 -9.68
C ALA A 114 8.94 -20.17 -10.24
N GLY A 115 8.25 -19.03 -10.42
CA GLY A 115 6.90 -18.98 -11.00
C GLY A 115 6.91 -19.03 -12.54
N LEU A 116 7.67 -18.17 -13.20
CA LEU A 116 7.71 -18.08 -14.68
C LEU A 116 8.37 -19.31 -15.34
N THR A 117 8.94 -20.24 -14.58
CA THR A 117 9.63 -21.44 -15.10
C THR A 117 8.81 -22.74 -15.06
N LYS A 118 7.53 -22.69 -14.68
CA LYS A 118 6.59 -23.82 -14.79
C LYS A 118 5.65 -23.64 -15.97
#